data_AF-A0A2T1LRA8-F1
#
_entry.id   AF-A0A2T1LRA8-F1
#
_cell.length_a   1.000
_cell.length_b   1.000
_cell.length_c   1.000
_cell.angle_alpha   90.00
_cell.angle_beta   90.00
_cell.angle_gamma   90.00
#
_symmetry.space_group_name_H-M   'P 1'
#
loop_
_entity.id
_entity.type
_entity.pdbx_description
1 polymer ?
#
loop_
_entity_poly.entity_id
_entity_poly.type
_entity_poly.pdbx_seq_one_letter_code
_entity_poly.pdbx_strand_id
1 'polypeptide(L)'
;MTLALTHPMTIKPEDFEPPLKRKEAAVPSYWTVEELAEELDVSMRKVLYDITGNAKLRVRPKLKIFYKLGANYLIPEVEAIEYLWNQRQARKKINKI
;
A
#
# COMPACT_ATOMS: atom_id res chain seq x y z
N MET A 1 -4.98 -32.83 -24.98
CA MET A 1 -3.72 -32.18 -24.58
C MET A 1 -3.77 -31.98 -23.07
N THR A 2 -3.01 -32.77 -22.31
CA THR A 2 -2.95 -32.65 -20.84
C THR A 2 -1.72 -31.81 -20.47
N LEU A 3 -1.95 -30.63 -19.92
CA LEU A 3 -0.89 -29.75 -19.39
C LEU A 3 -0.37 -30.36 -18.08
N ALA A 4 0.63 -31.24 -18.18
CA ALA A 4 1.34 -31.76 -17.02
C ALA A 4 2.26 -30.65 -16.47
N LEU A 5 1.88 -30.07 -15.33
CA LEU A 5 2.72 -29.14 -14.56
C LEU A 5 3.91 -29.95 -14.00
N THR A 6 5.13 -29.61 -14.38
CA THR A 6 6.35 -30.35 -14.04
C THR A 6 6.79 -30.21 -12.58
N HIS A 7 6.15 -29.36 -11.78
CA HIS A 7 6.49 -29.12 -10.38
C HIS A 7 5.23 -29.17 -9.51
N PRO A 8 5.24 -29.84 -8.35
CA PRO A 8 4.16 -29.73 -7.38
C PRO A 8 4.15 -28.28 -6.88
N MET A 9 3.29 -27.46 -7.48
CA MET A 9 3.06 -26.07 -7.08
C MET A 9 2.34 -26.11 -5.73
N THR A 10 3.11 -26.34 -4.68
CA THR A 10 2.62 -26.42 -3.29
C THR A 10 2.51 -24.98 -2.78
N ILE A 11 1.60 -24.21 -3.38
CA ILE A 11 1.24 -22.90 -2.84
C ILE A 11 0.55 -23.21 -1.51
N LYS A 12 1.21 -22.89 -0.39
CA LYS A 12 0.56 -23.06 0.90
C LYS A 12 -0.51 -21.98 1.02
N PRO A 13 -1.64 -22.26 1.69
CA PRO A 13 -2.63 -21.23 2.01
C PRO A 13 -2.02 -19.99 2.69
N GLU A 14 -0.92 -20.18 3.42
CA GLU A 14 -0.13 -19.14 4.08
C GLU A 14 0.67 -18.23 3.13
N ASP A 15 0.92 -18.67 1.89
CA ASP A 15 1.60 -17.87 0.86
C ASP A 15 0.66 -16.86 0.19
N PHE A 16 -0.65 -17.03 0.36
CA PHE A 16 -1.63 -16.06 -0.13
C PHE A 16 -1.59 -14.83 0.76
N GLU A 17 -1.26 -13.68 0.16
CA GLU A 17 -1.29 -12.43 0.89
C GLU A 17 -2.71 -12.11 1.36
N PRO A 18 -2.88 -11.63 2.61
CA PRO A 18 -4.20 -11.26 3.08
C PRO A 18 -4.79 -10.18 2.15
N PRO A 19 -6.07 -10.29 1.80
CA PRO A 19 -6.73 -9.30 0.97
C PRO A 19 -6.63 -7.92 1.62
N LEU A 20 -6.75 -6.86 0.80
CA LEU A 20 -6.90 -5.50 1.33
C LEU A 20 -8.09 -5.47 2.30
N LYS A 21 -7.94 -4.82 3.45
CA LYS A 21 -9.00 -4.72 4.47
C LYS A 21 -10.06 -3.69 4.10
N ARG A 22 -9.84 -2.87 3.06
CA ARG A 22 -10.79 -1.87 2.57
C ARG A 22 -12.13 -2.50 2.23
N LYS A 23 -13.16 -2.16 3.01
CA LYS A 23 -14.54 -2.65 2.79
C LYS A 23 -15.32 -1.75 1.85
N GLU A 24 -15.18 -0.43 1.99
CA GLU A 24 -15.86 0.57 1.15
C GLU A 24 -14.93 1.76 0.90
N ALA A 25 -15.00 2.30 -0.31
CA ALA A 25 -14.22 3.46 -0.71
C ALA A 25 -14.96 4.76 -0.35
N ALA A 26 -14.33 5.64 0.43
CA ALA A 26 -14.88 6.97 0.70
C ALA A 26 -15.04 7.80 -0.58
N VAL A 27 -14.10 7.64 -1.53
CA VAL A 27 -14.16 8.22 -2.88
C VAL A 27 -13.90 7.12 -3.91
N PRO A 28 -14.78 6.90 -4.90
CA PRO A 28 -14.53 5.93 -5.96
C PRO A 28 -13.21 6.20 -6.69
N SER A 29 -12.42 5.15 -6.95
CA SER A 29 -11.12 5.21 -7.65
C SER A 29 -10.00 6.00 -6.95
N TYR A 30 -10.26 6.54 -5.76
CA TYR A 30 -9.25 7.23 -4.95
C TYR A 30 -9.15 6.62 -3.57
N TRP A 31 -8.01 6.83 -2.94
CA TRP A 31 -7.72 6.50 -1.55
C TRP A 31 -7.40 7.78 -0.81
N THR A 32 -7.94 7.88 0.39
CA THR A 32 -7.61 8.94 1.34
C THR A 32 -6.41 8.55 2.19
N VAL A 33 -5.78 9.54 2.81
CA VAL A 33 -4.69 9.32 3.78
C VAL A 33 -5.18 8.48 4.98
N GLU A 34 -6.44 8.64 5.36
CA GLU A 34 -7.09 7.90 6.45
C GLU A 34 -7.20 6.42 6.10
N GLU A 35 -7.79 6.09 4.95
CA GLU A 35 -7.93 4.70 4.50
C GLU A 35 -6.57 3.99 4.35
N LEU A 36 -5.55 4.69 3.84
CA LEU A 36 -4.20 4.13 3.74
C LEU A 36 -3.54 3.91 5.11
N ALA A 37 -3.80 4.81 6.06
CA ALA A 37 -3.28 4.71 7.41
C ALA A 37 -3.90 3.53 8.16
N GLU A 38 -5.22 3.34 8.03
CA GLU A 38 -5.95 2.21 8.60
C GLU A 38 -5.52 0.87 7.98
N GLU A 39 -5.38 0.81 6.65
CA GLU A 39 -4.95 -0.42 5.96
C GLU A 39 -3.56 -0.87 6.40
N LEU A 40 -2.65 0.08 6.60
CA LEU A 40 -1.27 -0.18 7.01
C LEU A 40 -1.09 -0.28 8.53
N ASP A 41 -2.12 0.04 9.32
CA ASP A 41 -2.05 0.16 10.77
C ASP A 41 -0.91 1.12 11.20
N VAL A 42 -0.94 2.34 10.67
CA VAL A 42 0.02 3.41 10.95
C VAL A 42 -0.68 4.73 11.19
N SER A 43 0.03 5.72 11.74
CA SER A 43 -0.53 7.07 11.88
C SER A 43 -0.69 7.79 10.54
N MET A 44 -1.76 8.58 10.41
CA MET A 44 -1.98 9.44 9.23
C MET A 44 -0.79 10.37 8.96
N ARG A 45 -0.13 10.90 9.99
CA ARG A 45 1.05 11.75 9.83
C ARG A 45 2.18 11.03 9.10
N LYS A 46 2.39 9.73 9.37
CA LYS A 46 3.41 8.94 8.67
C LYS A 46 3.10 8.88 7.18
N VAL A 47 1.86 8.55 6.83
CA VAL A 47 1.40 8.47 5.43
C VAL A 47 1.53 9.84 4.77
N LEU A 48 1.13 10.91 5.46
CA LEU A 48 1.27 12.27 4.97
C LEU A 48 2.72 12.65 4.69
N TYR A 49 3.67 12.31 5.58
CA TYR A 49 5.10 12.52 5.31
C TYR A 49 5.65 11.62 4.20
N ASP A 50 5.16 10.39 4.05
CA ASP A 50 5.52 9.52 2.93
C ASP A 50 4.98 10.10 1.60
N ILE A 51 3.88 10.87 1.62
CA ILE A 51 3.31 11.57 0.45
C ILE A 51 4.02 12.90 0.16
N THR A 52 4.04 13.82 1.13
CA THR A 52 4.55 15.18 0.92
C THR A 52 6.07 15.25 1.01
N GLY A 53 6.72 14.22 1.56
CA GLY A 53 8.09 14.29 2.02
C GLY A 53 8.23 15.16 3.27
N ASN A 54 9.43 15.14 3.85
CA ASN A 54 9.82 16.05 4.91
C ASN A 54 11.30 16.43 4.73
N ALA A 55 11.55 17.66 4.26
CA ALA A 55 12.90 18.17 4.02
C ALA A 55 13.74 18.23 5.31
N LYS A 56 13.13 18.55 6.45
CA LYS A 56 13.82 18.62 7.75
C LYS A 56 14.31 17.25 8.21
N LEU A 57 13.53 16.21 7.93
CA LEU A 57 13.86 14.82 8.28
C LEU A 57 14.55 14.07 7.13
N ARG A 58 14.91 14.75 6.03
CA ARG A 58 15.45 14.16 4.80
C ARG A 58 14.62 13.00 4.23
N VAL A 59 13.32 13.01 4.51
CA VAL A 59 12.38 12.01 3.97
C VAL A 59 11.96 12.47 2.59
N ARG A 60 12.32 11.68 1.57
CA ARG A 60 11.86 11.93 0.20
C ARG A 60 10.40 11.45 0.07
N PRO A 61 9.57 12.19 -0.69
CA PRO A 61 8.22 11.72 -1.01
C PRO A 61 8.31 10.40 -1.78
N LYS A 62 7.58 9.39 -1.32
CA LYS A 62 7.48 8.06 -1.93
C LYS A 62 6.31 7.98 -2.92
N LEU A 63 5.26 8.76 -2.68
CA LEU A 63 4.12 8.91 -3.58
C LEU A 63 4.27 10.22 -4.35
N LYS A 64 4.32 10.13 -5.69
CA LYS A 64 4.48 11.31 -6.56
C LYS A 64 3.16 11.94 -6.99
N ILE A 65 2.08 11.16 -7.01
CA ILE A 65 0.81 11.55 -7.62
C ILE A 65 -0.26 11.54 -6.53
N PHE A 66 -0.79 12.72 -6.24
CA PHE A 66 -1.95 12.91 -5.38
C PHE A 66 -2.66 14.20 -5.82
N TYR A 67 -3.99 14.18 -5.76
CA TYR A 67 -4.82 15.36 -5.95
C TYR A 67 -5.11 15.96 -4.58
N LYS A 68 -4.83 17.25 -4.42
CA LYS A 68 -5.19 17.98 -3.20
C LYS A 68 -6.58 18.56 -3.36
N LEU A 69 -7.55 18.05 -2.61
CA LEU A 69 -8.92 18.57 -2.56
C LEU A 69 -9.14 19.21 -1.19
N GLY A 70 -8.96 20.54 -1.12
CA GLY A 70 -9.01 21.29 0.13
C GLY A 70 -7.90 20.86 1.11
N ALA A 71 -8.30 20.34 2.27
CA ALA A 71 -7.38 19.81 3.28
C ALA A 71 -7.01 18.33 3.06
N ASN A 72 -7.70 17.64 2.13
CA ASN A 72 -7.55 16.21 1.92
C ASN A 72 -6.63 15.92 0.73
N TYR A 73 -5.87 14.84 0.86
CA TYR A 73 -5.07 14.27 -0.23
C TYR A 73 -5.78 13.03 -0.76
N LEU A 74 -6.08 13.04 -2.05
CA LEU A 74 -6.68 11.94 -2.80
C LEU A 74 -5.60 11.27 -3.63
N ILE A 75 -5.38 9.99 -3.41
CA ILE A 75 -4.35 9.20 -4.08
C ILE A 75 -5.08 8.25 -5.03
N PRO A 76 -4.76 8.22 -6.33
CA PRO A 76 -5.47 7.32 -7.22
C PRO A 76 -5.17 5.86 -6.87
N GLU A 77 -6.13 4.99 -7.19
CA GLU A 77 -6.14 3.60 -6.75
C GLU A 77 -4.88 2.81 -7.14
N VAL A 78 -4.36 3.04 -8.35
CA VAL A 78 -3.18 2.34 -8.86
C VAL A 78 -1.95 2.64 -8.00
N GLU A 79 -1.70 3.92 -7.71
CA GLU A 79 -0.58 4.37 -6.90
C GLU A 79 -0.74 3.97 -5.44
N ALA A 80 -1.97 4.00 -4.93
CA ALA A 80 -2.28 3.54 -3.58
C ALA A 80 -1.95 2.05 -3.41
N ILE A 81 -2.36 1.19 -4.36
CA ILE A 81 -2.07 -0.25 -4.34
C ILE A 81 -0.56 -0.49 -4.43
N GLU A 82 0.14 0.20 -5.33
CA GLU A 82 1.60 0.07 -5.45
C GLU A 82 2.31 0.47 -4.15
N TYR A 83 1.87 1.55 -3.51
CA TYR A 83 2.41 2.00 -2.23
C TYR A 83 2.17 0.97 -1.11
N LEU A 84 0.95 0.44 -1.00
CA LEU A 84 0.61 -0.60 -0.03
C LEU A 84 1.46 -1.85 -0.22
N TRP A 85 1.63 -2.29 -1.47
CA TRP A 85 2.47 -3.43 -1.82
C TRP A 85 3.91 -3.22 -1.37
N ASN A 86 4.50 -2.08 -1.72
CA ASN A 86 5.87 -1.73 -1.36
C ASN A 86 6.08 -1.71 0.16
N GLN A 87 5.12 -1.19 0.93
CA GLN A 87 5.19 -1.19 2.39
C GLN A 87 5.07 -2.61 2.97
N ARG A 88 4.18 -3.46 2.43
CA ARG A 88 4.06 -4.87 2.84
C ARG A 88 5.37 -5.63 2.59
N GLN A 89 5.98 -5.47 1.41
CA GLN A 89 7.26 -6.10 1.08
C GLN A 89 8.40 -5.58 1.98
N ALA A 90 8.43 -4.29 2.29
CA ALA A 90 9.41 -3.72 3.21
C ALA A 90 9.29 -4.33 4.63
N ARG A 91 8.07 -4.52 5.14
CA ARG A 91 7.83 -5.20 6.43
C ARG A 91 8.28 -6.67 6.40
N LYS A 92 8.00 -7.40 5.31
CA LYS A 92 8.44 -8.79 5.13
C LYS A 92 9.98 -8.91 5.15
N LYS A 93 10.69 -7.94 4.58
CA LYS A 93 12.16 -7.93 4.61
C LYS A 93 12.73 -7.68 6.01
N ILE A 94 12.10 -6.81 6.80
CA ILE A 94 12.53 -6.52 8.18
C ILE A 94 12.31 -7.74 9.09
N ASN A 95 11.17 -8.44 8.95
CA ASN A 95 10.85 -9.62 9.76
C ASN A 95 11.60 -10.90 9.33
N LYS A 96 12.43 -10.85 8.29
CA LYS A 96 13.26 -11.96 7.80
C LYS A 96 14.71 -11.93 8.36
N ILE A 97 14.98 -11.07 9.33
CA ILE A 97 16.28 -10.96 10.02
C ILE A 97 16.21 -11.67 11.37
#